data_AF-E0SS42-F1
#
_entry.id   AF-E0SS42-F1
#
_cell.length_a   1.000
_cell.length_b   1.000
_cell.length_c   1.000
_cell.angle_alpha   90.00
_cell.angle_beta   90.00
_cell.angle_gamma   90.00
#
_symmetry.space_group_name_H-M   'P 1'
#
loop_
_entity.id
_entity.type
_entity.pdbx_description
1 polymer ?
#
loop_
_entity_poly.entity_id
_entity_poly.type
_entity_poly.pdbx_seq_one_letter_code
_entity_poly.pdbx_strand_id
1 'polypeptide(L)' 'MRVDRLREYLKPDPQGYYVITIDSEELAKIPRSLVESCIVEEISAKELVIKTRSRAIAKKLLILLKRI' A
#
# COMPACT_ATOMS: atom_id res chain seq x y z
N MET A 1 12.22 13.80 -11.43
CA MET A 1 12.03 12.80 -10.36
C MET A 1 11.10 11.69 -10.84
N ARG A 2 11.62 10.45 -10.96
CA ARG A 2 10.93 9.15 -10.73
C ARG A 2 9.54 8.89 -11.35
N VAL A 3 9.30 9.17 -12.63
CA VAL A 3 8.03 8.76 -13.27
C VAL A 3 7.95 7.22 -13.40
N ASP A 4 9.08 6.56 -13.66
CA ASP A 4 9.14 5.11 -13.84
C ASP A 4 8.81 4.34 -12.56
N ARG A 5 9.36 4.74 -11.41
CA ARG A 5 9.05 4.08 -10.12
C ARG A 5 7.57 4.18 -9.76
N LEU A 6 6.92 5.31 -10.07
CA LEU A 6 5.50 5.49 -9.81
C LEU A 6 4.64 4.49 -10.60
N ARG A 7 5.04 4.15 -11.84
CA ARG A 7 4.31 3.18 -12.67
C ARG A 7 4.43 1.76 -12.13
N GLU A 8 5.58 1.40 -11.58
CA GLU A 8 5.78 0.09 -10.98
C GLU A 8 4.93 -0.10 -9.72
N TYR A 9 4.90 0.89 -8.82
CA TYR A 9 4.07 0.82 -7.61
C TYR A 9 2.56 0.93 -7.89
N LEU A 10 2.18 1.57 -8.99
CA LEU A 10 0.77 1.70 -9.42
C LEU A 10 0.41 0.73 -10.53
N LYS A 11 1.05 -0.44 -10.57
CA LYS A 11 0.62 -1.56 -11.40
C LYS A 11 -0.19 -2.53 -10.51
N PRO A 12 -1.47 -2.79 -10.83
CA PRO A 12 -2.23 -3.80 -10.09
C PRO A 12 -1.71 -5.21 -10.40
N ASP A 13 -1.92 -6.12 -9.46
CA ASP A 13 -1.70 -7.55 -9.63
C ASP A 13 -2.72 -8.17 -10.61
N PRO A 14 -2.55 -9.45 -11.02
CA PRO A 14 -3.52 -10.12 -11.91
C PRO A 14 -4.96 -10.14 -11.40
N GLN A 15 -5.17 -10.06 -10.08
CA GLN A 15 -6.51 -9.98 -9.47
C GLN A 15 -7.06 -8.55 -9.38
N GLY A 16 -6.31 -7.54 -9.82
CA GLY A 16 -6.74 -6.14 -9.88
C GLY A 16 -6.47 -5.32 -8.62
N TYR A 17 -5.68 -5.82 -7.67
CA TYR A 17 -5.27 -5.13 -6.46
C TYR A 17 -3.92 -4.43 -6.63
N TYR A 18 -3.84 -3.24 -6.07
CA TYR A 18 -2.58 -2.59 -5.73
C TYR A 18 -2.11 -3.18 -4.40
N VAL A 19 -0.92 -3.80 -4.43
CA VAL A 19 -0.35 -4.51 -3.29
C VAL A 19 0.83 -3.71 -2.76
N ILE A 20 0.80 -3.40 -1.46
CA ILE A 20 1.84 -2.63 -0.79
C ILE A 20 2.29 -3.42 0.44
N THR A 21 3.54 -3.84 0.44
CA THR A 21 4.19 -4.44 1.61
C THR A 21 4.55 -3.37 2.62
N ILE A 22 4.21 -3.55 3.88
CA ILE A 22 4.54 -2.62 4.96
C ILE A 22 4.99 -3.38 6.21
N ASP A 23 5.68 -2.70 7.10
CA ASP A 23 5.90 -3.21 8.46
C ASP A 23 4.87 -2.68 9.47
N SER A 24 4.95 -3.17 10.71
CA SER A 24 4.06 -2.77 11.79
C SER A 24 4.23 -1.30 12.21
N GLU A 25 5.42 -0.72 12.03
CA GLU A 25 5.68 0.69 12.34
C GLU A 25 5.10 1.62 11.25
N GLU A 26 5.15 1.19 9.99
CA GLU A 26 4.53 1.83 8.85
C GLU A 26 3.00 1.78 8.95
N LEU A 27 2.43 0.66 9.39
CA LEU A 27 0.99 0.53 9.62
C LEU A 27 0.49 1.57 10.62
N ALA A 28 1.25 1.82 11.69
CA ALA A 28 0.91 2.81 12.72
C ALA A 28 0.87 4.26 12.18
N LYS A 29 1.52 4.54 11.05
CA LYS A 29 1.51 5.87 10.39
C LYS A 29 0.30 6.07 9.48
N ILE A 30 -0.47 5.02 9.20
CA ILE A 30 -1.62 5.06 8.30
C ILE A 30 -2.89 5.33 9.12
N PRO A 31 -3.73 6.32 8.74
CA PRO A 31 -4.99 6.56 9.42
C PRO A 31 -5.90 5.33 9.40
N ARG A 32 -6.47 4.98 10.55
CA ARG A 32 -7.29 3.77 10.74
C ARG A 32 -8.45 3.66 9.74
N SER A 33 -9.11 4.78 9.42
CA SER A 33 -10.18 4.85 8.42
C SER A 33 -9.73 4.44 7.01
N LEU A 34 -8.45 4.65 6.68
CA LEU A 34 -7.88 4.24 5.40
C LEU A 34 -7.55 2.75 5.42
N VAL A 35 -7.04 2.25 6.54
CA VAL A 35 -6.75 0.82 6.76
C VAL A 35 -8.03 -0.02 6.65
N GLU A 36 -9.13 0.43 7.25
CA GLU A 36 -10.45 -0.25 7.19
C GLU A 36 -11.02 -0.34 5.76
N SER A 37 -10.61 0.56 4.87
CA SER A 37 -10.98 0.52 3.45
C SER A 37 -10.10 -0.40 2.59
N CYS A 38 -9.12 -1.05 3.21
CA CYS A 38 -8.17 -1.95 2.56
C CYS A 38 -8.23 -3.35 3.18
N ILE A 39 -7.71 -4.32 2.44
CA ILE A 39 -7.47 -5.67 2.98
C ILE A 39 -6.06 -5.67 3.54
N VAL A 40 -5.91 -6.02 4.82
CA VAL A 40 -4.59 -6.17 5.47
C VAL A 40 -4.37 -7.64 5.77
N GLU A 41 -3.26 -8.18 5.27
CA GLU A 41 -2.84 -9.56 5.50
C GLU A 41 -1.48 -9.56 6.20
N GLU A 42 -1.33 -10.38 7.24
CA GLU A 42 -0.05 -10.59 7.92
C GLU A 42 0.71 -11.72 7.21
N ILE A 43 1.93 -11.45 6.75
CA ILE A 43 2.80 -12.44 6.10
C ILE A 43 3.78 -13.03 7.11
N SER A 44 4.26 -12.20 8.04
CA SER A 44 5.15 -12.60 9.12
C SER A 44 4.95 -11.67 10.33
N ALA A 45 5.60 -11.99 11.46
CA ALA A 45 5.50 -11.20 12.68
C ALA A 45 5.91 -9.70 12.54
N LYS A 46 6.53 -9.33 11.41
CA LYS A 46 6.94 -7.95 11.12
C LYS A 46 6.46 -7.43 9.78
N GLU A 47 5.99 -8.29 8.88
CA GLU A 47 5.61 -7.90 7.53
C GLU A 47 4.12 -8.09 7.31
N LEU A 48 3.48 -7.03 6.84
CA LEU A 48 2.09 -7.00 6.44
C LEU A 48 1.97 -6.59 4.99
N VAL A 49 0.84 -6.94 4.39
CA VAL A 49 0.47 -6.52 3.04
C VAL A 49 -0.87 -5.82 3.08
N ILE A 50 -0.89 -4.60 2.56
CA ILE A 50 -2.11 -3.87 2.28
C ILE A 50 -2.48 -4.05 0.81
N LYS A 51 -3.70 -4.52 0.57
CA LYS A 51 -4.30 -4.63 -0.78
C LYS A 51 -5.48 -3.67 -0.91
N THR A 52 -5.53 -2.96 -2.03
CA THR A 52 -6.68 -2.12 -2.40
C THR A 52 -6.94 -2.19 -3.89
N ARG A 53 -8.19 -2.13 -4.33
CA ARG A 53 -8.52 -2.01 -5.77
C ARG A 53 -8.49 -0.56 -6.24
N SER A 54 -8.48 0.41 -5.33
CA SER A 54 -8.50 1.82 -5.66
C SER A 54 -7.10 2.38 -5.86
N ARG A 55 -6.79 2.79 -7.09
CA ARG A 55 -5.54 3.48 -7.42
C ARG A 55 -5.33 4.74 -6.59
N ALA A 56 -6.41 5.46 -6.26
CA ALA A 56 -6.34 6.67 -5.47
C ALA A 56 -5.92 6.37 -4.02
N ILE A 57 -6.44 5.28 -3.43
CA ILE A 57 -6.03 4.82 -2.11
C ILE A 57 -4.58 4.34 -2.15
N ALA A 58 -4.20 3.53 -3.14
CA ALA A 58 -2.82 3.07 -3.31
C ALA A 58 -1.83 4.25 -3.39
N LYS A 59 -2.15 5.28 -4.17
CA LYS A 59 -1.33 6.49 -4.28
C LYS A 59 -1.23 7.24 -2.95
N LYS A 60 -2.34 7.38 -2.22
CA LYS A 60 -2.34 8.01 -0.87
C LYS A 60 -1.44 7.25 0.09
N LEU A 61 -1.53 5.92 0.11
CA LEU A 61 -0.68 5.06 0.94
C LEU A 61 0.80 5.25 0.60
N LEU A 62 1.16 5.21 -0.68
CA LEU A 62 2.55 5.40 -1.11
C LEU A 62 3.13 6.77 -0.72
N ILE A 63 2.31 7.83 -0.72
CA ILE A 63 2.72 9.18 -0.27
C ILE A 63 2.95 9.19 1.24
N LEU A 64 2.02 8.64 2.03
CA LEU A 64 2.16 8.56 3.50
C LEU A 64 3.43 7.78 3.90
N LEU A 65 3.74 6.73 3.15
CA LEU A 65 4.94 5.90 3.33
C LEU A 65 6.21 6.50 2.71
N LYS A 66 6.13 7.68 2.07
CA LYS A 66 7.25 8.38 1.41
C LYS A 66 7.99 7.52 0.36
N ARG A 67 7.28 6.61 -0.30
CA ARG A 67 7.85 5.71 -1.33
C ARG A 67 7.86 6.36 -2.72
N ILE A 68 7.10 7.43 -2.89
CA ILE A 68 6.98 8.21 -4.12
C ILE A 68 7.07 9.71 -3.84
#